data_AF-A0A7J9YX27-F1
#
_entry.id   AF-A0A7J9YX27-F1
#
_cell.length_a   1.000
_cell.length_b   1.000
_cell.length_c   1.000
_cell.angle_alpha   90.00
_cell.angle_beta   90.00
_cell.angle_gamma   90.00
#
_symmetry.space_group_name_H-M   'P 1'
#
loop_
_entity.id
_entity.type
_entity.pdbx_description
1 polymer ?
#
loop_
_entity_poly.entity_id
_entity_poly.type
_entity_poly.pdbx_seq_one_letter_code
_entity_poly.pdbx_strand_id
1 'polypeptide(L)'
;MPLIAGVALAVLASSAVSALDGEPPRDLGGGETAPPVEPSALGGAQAPNARLAGLFDAGGAPIRTKGVQSIQRTATGVYCIGAMASSGVTPAKAIVTASPEYFYSELDEIEVEWASSGSGCGARIGVYTFADPNHDGIYSFSNSVGFSVYVP
;
A
#
# COMPACT_ATOMS: atom_id res chain seq x y z
N MET A 1 42.19 51.18 33.14
CA MET A 1 41.32 51.19 34.32
C MET A 1 40.31 52.32 34.11
N PRO A 2 38.98 52.10 34.11
CA PRO A 2 38.22 51.17 34.95
C PRO A 2 37.38 50.10 34.21
N LEU A 3 37.05 49.04 34.96
CA LEU A 3 35.97 48.07 34.74
C LEU A 3 34.61 48.75 34.98
N ILE A 4 33.58 48.43 34.16
CA ILE A 4 32.19 48.37 34.61
C ILE A 4 31.52 47.12 34.02
N ALA A 5 30.87 46.37 34.90
CA ALA A 5 30.24 45.07 34.74
C ALA A 5 28.72 45.18 34.57
N GLY A 6 28.10 44.12 34.03
CA GLY A 6 26.65 43.82 34.09
C GLY A 6 25.82 44.58 33.05
N VAL A 7 24.81 44.00 32.39
CA VAL A 7 23.79 43.05 32.87
C VAL A 7 23.34 42.19 31.67
N ALA A 8 23.25 40.89 31.87
CA ALA A 8 22.54 39.98 30.97
C ALA A 8 21.04 40.02 31.30
N LEU A 9 20.18 40.17 30.28
CA LEU A 9 18.77 39.81 30.39
C LEU A 9 18.36 39.07 29.11
N ALA A 10 18.18 37.75 29.25
CA ALA A 10 17.65 36.88 28.24
C ALA A 10 16.13 37.04 28.17
N VAL A 11 15.59 37.33 26.97
CA VAL A 11 14.16 37.18 26.69
C VAL A 11 14.02 35.97 25.78
N LEU A 12 13.66 34.84 26.40
CA LEU A 12 13.22 33.64 25.70
C LEU A 12 11.84 33.93 25.11
N ALA A 13 11.76 34.08 23.79
CA ALA A 13 10.49 34.15 23.09
C ALA A 13 9.92 32.72 22.98
N SER A 14 8.84 32.47 23.71
CA SER A 14 8.07 31.22 23.64
C SER A 14 7.43 31.06 22.26
N SER A 15 7.88 30.07 21.49
CA SER A 15 7.11 29.55 20.36
C SER A 15 5.93 28.74 20.90
N ALA A 16 4.72 29.27 20.74
CA ALA A 16 3.49 28.51 20.96
C ALA A 16 3.39 27.44 19.86
N VAL A 17 3.69 26.19 20.22
CA VAL A 17 3.31 25.03 19.41
C VAL A 17 1.82 24.83 19.61
N SER A 18 1.04 25.10 18.57
CA SER A 18 -0.33 24.63 18.48
C SER A 18 -0.31 23.11 18.52
N ALA A 19 -0.78 22.53 19.61
CA ALA A 19 -1.18 21.14 19.63
C ALA A 19 -2.38 21.00 18.69
N LEU A 20 -2.11 20.53 17.46
CA LEU A 20 -3.15 19.88 16.67
C LEU A 20 -3.61 18.68 17.50
N ASP A 21 -4.92 18.60 17.77
CA ASP A 21 -5.58 17.41 18.27
C ASP A 21 -5.40 16.30 17.23
N GLY A 22 -4.21 15.69 17.23
CA GLY A 22 -3.91 14.51 16.44
C GLY A 22 -4.65 13.35 17.06
N GLU A 23 -5.65 12.84 16.37
CA GLU A 23 -6.09 11.47 16.59
C GLU A 23 -4.83 10.59 16.64
N PRO A 24 -4.68 9.71 17.65
CA PRO A 24 -3.52 8.86 17.72
C PRO A 24 -3.43 8.08 16.40
N PRO A 25 -2.24 8.00 15.77
CA PRO A 25 -2.06 7.18 14.60
C PRO A 25 -2.65 5.80 14.88
N ARG A 26 -3.60 5.37 14.05
CA ARG A 26 -4.12 4.00 14.14
C ARG A 26 -2.92 3.07 14.09
N ASP A 27 -2.86 2.15 15.04
CA ASP A 27 -1.80 1.16 15.15
C ASP A 27 -1.68 0.42 13.80
N LEU A 28 -0.64 0.76 13.02
CA LEU A 28 -0.31 0.13 11.74
C LEU A 28 0.37 -1.22 11.98
N GLY A 29 -0.25 -2.04 12.84
CA GLY A 29 0.24 -3.30 13.37
C GLY A 29 1.18 -4.02 12.40
N GLY A 30 2.46 -4.06 12.79
CA GLY A 30 3.51 -4.61 11.98
C GLY A 30 3.27 -6.07 11.63
N GLY A 31 3.46 -6.39 10.35
CA GLY A 31 4.06 -7.66 9.95
C GLY A 31 3.28 -8.94 10.22
N GLU A 32 1.98 -8.89 10.53
CA GLU A 32 1.19 -10.12 10.51
C GLU A 32 1.00 -10.53 9.04
N THR A 33 1.75 -11.54 8.60
CA THR A 33 1.47 -12.23 7.34
C THR A 33 0.06 -12.78 7.44
N ALA A 34 -0.89 -12.14 6.77
CA ALA A 34 -2.22 -12.70 6.60
C ALA A 34 -2.05 -14.14 6.05
N PRO A 35 -2.72 -15.14 6.67
CA PRO A 35 -2.63 -16.51 6.18
C PRO A 35 -3.06 -16.55 4.71
N PRO A 36 -2.42 -17.38 3.87
CA PRO A 36 -2.82 -17.51 2.47
C PRO A 36 -4.30 -17.84 2.37
N VAL A 37 -5.10 -16.92 1.82
CA VAL A 37 -6.50 -17.19 1.51
C VAL A 37 -6.53 -17.93 0.18
N GLU A 38 -7.01 -19.17 0.19
CA GLU A 38 -7.20 -19.97 -1.03
C GLU A 38 -8.24 -19.29 -1.93
N PRO A 39 -7.85 -18.79 -3.13
CA PRO A 39 -8.69 -17.96 -4.00
C PRO A 39 -10.01 -18.60 -4.44
N SER A 40 -10.07 -19.93 -4.43
CA SER A 40 -11.24 -20.75 -4.75
C SER A 40 -12.47 -20.48 -3.86
N ALA A 41 -12.27 -19.95 -2.65
CA ALA A 41 -13.34 -19.70 -1.67
C ALA A 41 -14.13 -18.40 -1.90
N LEU A 42 -13.70 -17.54 -2.84
CA LEU A 42 -14.16 -16.13 -2.93
C LEU A 42 -15.11 -15.84 -4.10
N GLY A 43 -15.80 -16.86 -4.61
CA GLY A 43 -16.89 -16.67 -5.59
C GLY A 43 -16.45 -16.35 -7.02
N GLY A 44 -15.15 -16.26 -7.31
CA GLY A 44 -14.59 -16.13 -8.66
C GLY A 44 -14.90 -14.79 -9.36
N ALA A 45 -13.88 -14.05 -9.76
CA ALA A 45 -14.07 -12.84 -10.57
C ALA A 45 -14.57 -13.21 -11.99
N GLN A 46 -15.68 -12.61 -12.43
CA GLN A 46 -16.15 -12.71 -13.80
C GLN A 46 -15.42 -11.71 -14.69
N ALA A 47 -14.31 -12.15 -15.27
CA ALA A 47 -13.51 -11.36 -16.21
C ALA A 47 -13.18 -12.24 -17.43
N PRO A 48 -14.07 -12.34 -18.44
CA PRO A 48 -13.98 -13.35 -19.49
C PRO A 48 -12.66 -13.31 -20.26
N ASN A 49 -12.14 -12.11 -20.53
CA ASN A 49 -10.90 -11.91 -21.27
C ASN A 49 -9.66 -11.79 -20.38
N ALA A 50 -9.78 -11.97 -19.07
CA ALA A 50 -8.61 -11.93 -18.18
C ALA A 50 -8.02 -13.32 -17.99
N ARG A 51 -6.71 -13.46 -18.16
CA ARG A 51 -5.96 -14.60 -17.63
C ARG A 51 -5.78 -14.51 -16.12
N LEU A 52 -5.58 -13.31 -15.59
CA LEU A 52 -5.55 -13.05 -14.15
C LEU A 52 -6.34 -11.77 -13.83
N ALA A 53 -7.20 -11.81 -12.83
CA ALA A 53 -7.86 -10.64 -12.29
C ALA A 53 -8.00 -10.78 -10.78
N GLY A 54 -7.85 -9.69 -10.04
CA GLY A 54 -8.01 -9.68 -8.59
C GLY A 54 -8.54 -8.34 -8.12
N LEU A 55 -9.42 -8.38 -7.13
CA LEU A 55 -9.84 -7.25 -6.32
C LEU A 55 -9.48 -7.58 -4.87
N PHE A 56 -8.77 -6.67 -4.22
CA PHE A 56 -8.23 -6.82 -2.89
C PHE A 56 -8.63 -5.63 -2.03
N ASP A 57 -8.88 -5.88 -0.75
CA ASP A 57 -9.18 -4.82 0.21
C ASP A 57 -7.92 -4.06 0.67
N ALA A 58 -8.12 -3.00 1.45
CA ALA A 58 -7.07 -2.43 2.28
C ALA A 58 -6.50 -3.52 3.20
N GLY A 59 -5.19 -3.77 3.09
CA GLY A 59 -4.51 -4.88 3.74
C GLY A 59 -4.18 -6.04 2.80
N GLY A 60 -4.78 -6.06 1.60
CA GLY A 60 -4.47 -6.99 0.51
C GLY A 60 -5.17 -8.34 0.62
N ALA A 61 -6.23 -8.47 1.42
CA ALA A 61 -7.02 -9.68 1.44
C ALA A 61 -7.85 -9.76 0.14
N PRO A 62 -7.92 -10.94 -0.50
CA PRO A 62 -8.66 -11.08 -1.74
C PRO A 62 -10.18 -11.02 -1.48
N ILE A 63 -10.88 -10.20 -2.27
CA ILE A 63 -12.35 -10.07 -2.26
C ILE A 63 -12.95 -10.94 -3.39
N ARG A 64 -12.39 -10.82 -4.61
CA ARG A 64 -12.75 -11.62 -5.78
C ARG A 64 -11.53 -11.81 -6.66
N THR A 65 -11.33 -13.02 -7.16
CA THR A 65 -10.15 -13.32 -7.98
C THR A 65 -10.43 -14.32 -9.09
N LYS A 66 -9.62 -14.27 -10.16
CA LYS A 66 -9.56 -15.22 -11.26
C LYS A 66 -8.10 -15.43 -11.60
N GLY A 67 -7.63 -16.68 -11.67
CA GLY A 67 -6.25 -16.98 -12.05
C GLY A 67 -5.18 -16.53 -11.04
N VAL A 68 -5.56 -15.99 -9.88
CA VAL A 68 -4.67 -15.72 -8.74
C VAL A 68 -4.55 -17.01 -7.93
N GLN A 69 -3.33 -17.41 -7.58
CA GLN A 69 -3.04 -18.55 -6.69
C GLN A 69 -2.80 -18.10 -5.25
N SER A 70 -2.08 -16.99 -5.08
CA SER A 70 -1.70 -16.49 -3.76
C SER A 70 -1.47 -14.98 -3.81
N ILE A 71 -1.62 -14.35 -2.66
CA ILE A 71 -1.12 -13.00 -2.40
C ILE A 71 -0.26 -13.06 -1.14
N GLN A 72 0.89 -12.41 -1.18
CA GLN A 72 1.79 -12.29 -0.04
C GLN A 72 2.20 -10.84 0.10
N ARG A 73 1.93 -10.24 1.26
CA ARG A 73 2.49 -8.95 1.63
C ARG A 73 3.92 -9.14 2.15
N THR A 74 4.90 -8.43 1.60
CA THR A 74 6.32 -8.56 1.99
C THR A 74 6.83 -7.36 2.79
N ALA A 75 6.18 -6.20 2.64
CA ALA A 75 6.39 -4.98 3.40
C ALA A 75 5.11 -4.14 3.38
N THR A 76 5.09 -3.03 4.11
CA THR A 76 3.99 -2.05 4.02
C THR A 76 3.83 -1.60 2.57
N GLY A 77 2.60 -1.68 2.06
CA GLY A 77 2.26 -1.29 0.70
C GLY A 77 2.96 -2.11 -0.40
N VAL A 78 3.48 -3.31 -0.11
CA VAL A 78 4.13 -4.18 -1.10
C VAL A 78 3.47 -5.55 -1.13
N TYR A 79 2.82 -5.87 -2.25
CA TYR A 79 2.05 -7.10 -2.45
C TYR A 79 2.59 -7.92 -3.62
N CYS A 80 2.83 -9.19 -3.36
CA CYS A 80 3.32 -10.15 -4.34
C CYS A 80 2.21 -11.15 -4.71
N ILE A 81 1.75 -11.09 -5.95
CA ILE A 81 0.62 -11.89 -6.44
C ILE A 81 1.15 -13.06 -7.27
N GLY A 82 0.91 -14.28 -6.78
CA GLY A 82 1.19 -15.52 -7.50
C GLY A 82 0.06 -15.85 -8.46
N ALA A 83 0.38 -16.15 -9.71
CA ALA A 83 -0.59 -16.61 -10.70
C ALA A 83 -0.76 -18.14 -10.63
N MET A 84 -1.98 -18.64 -10.82
CA MET A 84 -2.21 -20.07 -11.00
C MET A 84 -1.54 -20.54 -12.29
N ALA A 85 -0.96 -21.74 -12.29
CA ALA A 85 -0.35 -22.31 -13.49
C ALA A 85 -1.35 -22.39 -14.67
N SER A 86 -2.62 -22.69 -14.39
CA SER A 86 -3.70 -22.76 -15.37
C SER A 86 -4.10 -21.41 -16.00
N SER A 87 -3.69 -20.28 -15.41
CA SER A 87 -3.91 -18.95 -16.00
C SER A 87 -3.06 -18.70 -17.24
N GLY A 88 -1.95 -19.44 -17.40
CA GLY A 88 -0.95 -19.18 -18.44
C GLY A 88 -0.19 -17.86 -18.26
N VAL A 89 -0.34 -17.17 -17.12
CA VAL A 89 0.40 -15.94 -16.83
C VAL A 89 1.80 -16.29 -16.37
N THR A 90 2.81 -15.74 -17.06
CA THR A 90 4.20 -15.72 -16.60
C THR A 90 4.50 -14.30 -16.09
N PRO A 91 4.60 -14.07 -14.77
CA PRO A 91 4.71 -12.71 -14.21
C PRO A 91 5.81 -11.84 -14.81
N ALA A 92 7.01 -12.41 -15.06
CA ALA A 92 8.13 -11.70 -15.68
C ALA A 92 7.89 -11.26 -17.15
N LYS A 93 6.80 -11.70 -17.77
CA LYS A 93 6.39 -11.35 -19.14
C LYS A 93 4.99 -10.74 -19.20
N ALA A 94 4.35 -10.54 -18.05
CA ALA A 94 3.00 -10.04 -17.98
C ALA A 94 3.00 -8.51 -18.16
N ILE A 95 1.98 -8.02 -18.85
CA ILE A 95 1.59 -6.61 -18.76
C ILE A 95 0.42 -6.57 -17.80
N VAL A 96 0.58 -5.76 -16.74
CA VAL A 96 -0.39 -5.67 -15.65
C VAL A 96 -1.03 -4.29 -15.71
N THR A 97 -2.34 -4.25 -15.60
CA THR A 97 -3.04 -3.03 -15.22
C THR A 97 -3.35 -3.13 -13.74
N ALA A 98 -2.88 -2.16 -12.96
CA ALA A 98 -3.23 -2.02 -11.56
C ALA A 98 -4.02 -0.72 -11.39
N SER A 99 -4.98 -0.70 -10.47
CA SER A 99 -5.77 0.50 -10.20
C SER A 99 -6.21 0.53 -8.74
N PRO A 100 -6.20 1.71 -8.10
CA PRO A 100 -6.80 1.87 -6.77
C PRO A 100 -8.30 1.53 -6.81
N GLU A 101 -8.81 1.04 -5.69
CA GLU A 101 -10.23 0.85 -5.47
C GLU A 101 -10.67 1.68 -4.26
N TYR A 102 -11.50 2.68 -4.53
CA TYR A 102 -11.89 3.69 -3.55
C TYR A 102 -12.72 3.12 -2.40
N PHE A 103 -13.72 2.28 -2.70
CA PHE A 103 -14.64 1.76 -1.69
C PHE A 103 -13.95 0.88 -0.64
N TYR A 104 -12.90 0.17 -1.05
CA TYR A 104 -12.11 -0.69 -0.18
C TYR A 104 -10.84 -0.02 0.36
N SER A 105 -10.64 1.28 0.12
CA SER A 105 -9.56 2.07 0.71
C SER A 105 -10.01 2.82 1.96
N GLU A 106 -9.09 3.10 2.87
CA GLU A 106 -9.38 3.87 4.09
C GLU A 106 -9.07 5.37 3.93
N LEU A 107 -8.42 5.76 2.83
CA LEU A 107 -7.95 7.11 2.52
C LEU A 107 -8.36 7.50 1.09
N ASP A 108 -8.44 8.81 0.83
CA ASP A 108 -8.89 9.35 -0.46
C ASP A 108 -7.73 9.65 -1.43
N GLU A 109 -6.57 10.06 -0.90
CA GLU A 109 -5.36 10.30 -1.68
C GLU A 109 -4.53 9.03 -1.75
N ILE A 110 -4.81 8.20 -2.76
CA ILE A 110 -4.26 6.85 -2.90
C ILE A 110 -3.70 6.60 -4.30
N GLU A 111 -2.67 5.77 -4.36
CA GLU A 111 -2.02 5.36 -5.60
C GLU A 111 -1.71 3.87 -5.58
N VAL A 112 -1.74 3.26 -6.77
CA VAL A 112 -1.35 1.88 -6.98
C VAL A 112 -0.45 1.79 -8.19
N GLU A 113 0.72 1.22 -8.01
CA GLU A 113 1.68 0.96 -9.07
C GLU A 113 1.99 -0.53 -9.19
N TRP A 114 2.57 -0.93 -10.31
CA TRP A 114 3.15 -2.25 -10.48
C TRP A 114 4.54 -2.11 -11.10
N ALA A 115 5.43 -3.04 -10.77
CA ALA A 115 6.74 -3.11 -11.41
C ALA A 115 6.89 -4.40 -12.21
N SER A 116 7.24 -4.24 -13.50
CA SER A 116 7.56 -5.35 -14.40
C SER A 116 8.84 -6.09 -14.02
N SER A 117 9.75 -5.43 -13.30
CA SER A 117 11.02 -5.97 -12.85
C SER A 117 11.47 -5.28 -11.57
N GLY A 118 12.43 -5.90 -10.85
CA GLY A 118 12.98 -5.30 -9.63
C GLY A 118 12.00 -5.22 -8.46
N SER A 119 10.86 -5.92 -8.54
CA SER A 119 9.77 -5.71 -7.57
C SER A 119 10.02 -6.28 -6.17
N GLY A 120 11.08 -7.08 -6.01
CA GLY A 120 11.32 -7.88 -4.80
C GLY A 120 10.40 -9.11 -4.68
N CYS A 121 9.44 -9.30 -5.60
CA CYS A 121 8.46 -10.38 -5.55
C CYS A 121 8.91 -11.69 -6.25
N GLY A 122 10.14 -11.76 -6.75
CA GLY A 122 10.66 -12.93 -7.45
C GLY A 122 9.82 -13.28 -8.68
N ALA A 123 9.29 -14.51 -8.75
CA ALA A 123 8.47 -14.99 -9.85
C ALA A 123 6.98 -14.62 -9.74
N ARG A 124 6.65 -13.55 -9.01
CA ARG A 124 5.27 -13.06 -8.77
C ARG A 124 5.11 -11.63 -9.29
N ILE A 125 3.86 -11.22 -9.52
CA ILE A 125 3.55 -9.82 -9.88
C ILE A 125 3.72 -8.96 -8.63
N GLY A 126 4.51 -7.89 -8.72
CA GLY A 126 4.66 -6.93 -7.63
C GLY A 126 3.74 -5.73 -7.81
N VAL A 127 2.93 -5.46 -6.79
CA VAL A 127 2.03 -4.31 -6.70
C VAL A 127 2.45 -3.48 -5.50
N TYR A 128 2.49 -2.17 -5.71
CA TYR A 128 2.77 -1.18 -4.69
C TYR A 128 1.55 -0.33 -4.45
N THR A 129 1.33 0.01 -3.19
CA THR A 129 0.26 0.92 -2.81
C THR A 129 0.82 2.04 -1.96
N PHE A 130 0.33 3.24 -2.24
CA PHE A 130 0.75 4.45 -1.57
C PHE A 130 -0.45 5.27 -1.16
N ALA A 131 -0.28 6.04 -0.09
CA ALA A 131 -1.25 7.03 0.31
C ALA A 131 -0.55 8.31 0.78
N ASP A 132 -1.26 9.42 0.66
CA ASP A 132 -0.94 10.70 1.27
C ASP A 132 -1.95 11.00 2.39
N PRO A 133 -1.65 10.61 3.64
CA PRO A 133 -2.55 10.84 4.77
C PRO A 133 -2.62 12.31 5.20
N ASN A 134 -1.70 13.16 4.74
CA ASN A 134 -1.61 14.56 5.16
C ASN A 134 -2.12 15.56 4.11
N HIS A 135 -2.46 15.08 2.91
CA HIS A 135 -2.86 15.89 1.75
C HIS A 135 -1.80 16.95 1.38
N ASP A 136 -0.51 16.60 1.49
CA ASP A 136 0.63 17.46 1.17
C ASP A 136 1.33 17.13 -0.16
N GLY A 137 0.82 16.12 -0.88
CA GLY A 137 1.37 15.59 -2.13
C GLY A 137 2.53 14.61 -1.93
N ILE A 138 2.83 14.20 -0.69
CA ILE A 138 3.90 13.26 -0.38
C ILE A 138 3.31 11.86 -0.13
N TYR A 139 3.36 11.04 -1.17
CA TYR A 139 2.92 9.66 -1.08
C TYR A 139 3.95 8.78 -0.37
N SER A 140 3.46 7.95 0.53
CA SER A 140 4.25 6.95 1.25
C SER A 140 3.59 5.57 1.14
N PHE A 141 4.39 4.51 1.24
CA PHE A 141 3.87 3.15 1.20
C PHE A 141 2.79 2.95 2.27
N SER A 142 1.64 2.39 1.87
CA SER A 142 0.48 2.28 2.74
C SER A 142 -0.26 0.96 2.55
N ASN A 143 -0.71 0.36 3.65
CA ASN A 143 -1.60 -0.81 3.61
C ASN A 143 -3.09 -0.41 3.53
N SER A 144 -3.41 0.88 3.65
CA SER A 144 -4.78 1.41 3.73
C SER A 144 -5.43 1.61 2.35
N VAL A 145 -4.91 0.94 1.33
CA VAL A 145 -5.32 1.11 -0.07
C VAL A 145 -5.83 -0.22 -0.61
N GLY A 146 -7.12 -0.25 -0.95
CA GLY A 146 -7.71 -1.32 -1.75
C GLY A 146 -7.28 -1.18 -3.20
N PHE A 147 -7.13 -2.31 -3.90
CA PHE A 147 -6.65 -2.29 -5.27
C PHE A 147 -7.19 -3.42 -6.12
N SER A 148 -7.15 -3.21 -7.43
CA SER A 148 -7.44 -4.22 -8.44
C SER A 148 -6.23 -4.46 -9.33
N VAL A 149 -6.11 -5.69 -9.82
CA VAL A 149 -5.14 -6.07 -10.85
C VAL A 149 -5.84 -6.80 -11.98
N TYR A 150 -5.35 -6.57 -13.19
CA TYR A 150 -5.85 -7.21 -14.39
C TYR A 150 -4.68 -7.56 -15.32
N VAL A 151 -4.69 -8.80 -15.80
CA VAL A 151 -3.81 -9.30 -16.85
C VAL A 151 -4.71 -9.91 -17.93
N PRO A 152 -4.74 -9.34 -19.15
CA PRO A 152 -5.49 -9.91 -20.27
C PRO A 152 -4.95 -11.30 -20.58
#